data_AF-A0A7I9VFK2-F1
#
_entry.id   AF-A0A7I9VFK2-F1
#
_cell.length_a   1.000
_cell.length_b   1.000
_cell.length_c   1.000
_cell.angle_alpha   90.00
_cell.angle_beta   90.00
_cell.angle_gamma   90.00
#
_symmetry.space_group_name_H-M   'P 1'
#
loop_
_entity.id
_entity.type
_entity.pdbx_description
1 polymer ?
#
loop_
_entity_poly.entity_id
_entity_poly.type
_entity_poly.pdbx_seq_one_letter_code
_entity_poly.pdbx_strand_id
1 'polypeptide(L)'
;MSTIAHRADDLTSMSHSELVELFLTLEAPSLSEMVGEFDGTPLAQPGVLRTVVAAVKVRNPLYRWKTKGFRQIDETSGRGYNIHRWAVTGSLVYRDPMTTRIADSDIDGRPAFQLDYRTFDTVNGLVNLLDDVRRVQPGLYLGFGMLGLTDRQRSVLQPFMLEATSRPYKGDVGSLRSEQRHGFIGASQR
;
A
#
# COMPACT_ATOMS: atom_id res chain seq x y z
N MET A 1 -6.56 1.56 -30.47
CA MET A 1 -5.14 1.79 -30.10
C MET A 1 -4.68 0.52 -29.42
N SER A 2 -3.60 -0.10 -29.91
CA SER A 2 -3.05 -1.33 -29.32
C SER A 2 -2.39 -0.94 -28.00
N THR A 3 -3.01 -1.26 -26.87
CA THR A 3 -2.40 -1.06 -25.55
C THR A 3 -1.20 -1.99 -25.47
N ILE A 4 0.01 -1.43 -25.39
CA ILE A 4 1.20 -2.24 -25.12
C ILE A 4 1.01 -2.79 -23.70
N ALA A 5 0.95 -4.12 -23.59
CA ALA A 5 0.87 -4.78 -22.30
C ALA A 5 2.23 -4.63 -21.60
N HIS A 6 2.32 -3.77 -20.60
CA HIS A 6 3.53 -3.61 -19.80
C HIS A 6 3.75 -4.82 -18.88
N ARG A 7 5.00 -5.29 -18.84
CA ARG A 7 5.49 -6.35 -17.94
C ARG A 7 6.15 -5.72 -16.71
N ALA A 8 6.36 -6.53 -15.68
CA ALA A 8 7.04 -6.10 -14.45
C ALA A 8 8.43 -5.49 -14.74
N ASP A 9 9.19 -6.12 -15.63
CA ASP A 9 10.53 -5.62 -16.03
C ASP A 9 10.46 -4.23 -16.66
N ASP A 10 9.42 -3.93 -17.45
CA ASP A 10 9.23 -2.61 -18.05
C ASP A 10 9.09 -1.55 -16.96
N LEU A 11 8.27 -1.79 -15.94
CA LEU A 11 8.06 -0.88 -14.81
C LEU A 11 9.35 -0.63 -14.03
N THR A 12 10.20 -1.65 -13.86
CA THR A 12 11.48 -1.49 -13.15
C THR A 12 12.50 -0.65 -13.94
N SER A 13 12.32 -0.53 -15.26
CA SER A 13 13.18 0.27 -16.13
C SER A 13 12.70 1.72 -16.29
N MET A 14 11.44 2.00 -15.95
CA MET A 14 10.86 3.33 -16.06
C MET A 14 11.41 4.30 -15.02
N SER A 15 11.63 5.53 -15.45
CA SER A 15 11.85 6.67 -14.57
C SER A 15 10.62 6.99 -13.73
N HIS A 16 10.82 7.78 -12.68
CA HIS A 16 9.72 8.23 -11.82
C HIS A 16 8.62 8.95 -12.61
N SER A 17 8.99 9.84 -13.55
CA SER A 17 8.01 10.55 -14.38
C SER A 17 7.24 9.64 -15.31
N GLU A 18 7.90 8.65 -15.93
CA GLU A 18 7.24 7.66 -16.79
C GLU A 18 6.25 6.80 -15.99
N LEU A 19 6.57 6.45 -14.74
CA LEU A 19 5.65 5.74 -13.85
C LEU A 19 4.43 6.59 -13.50
N VAL A 20 4.62 7.89 -13.24
CA VAL A 20 3.50 8.81 -12.98
C VAL A 20 2.62 8.92 -14.23
N GLU A 21 3.22 9.17 -15.39
CA GLU A 21 2.49 9.25 -16.67
C GLU A 21 1.71 7.97 -16.95
N LEU A 22 2.32 6.80 -16.75
CA LEU A 22 1.64 5.51 -16.89
C LEU A 22 0.43 5.43 -15.95
N PHE A 23 0.60 5.70 -14.66
CA PHE A 23 -0.48 5.59 -13.67
C PHE A 23 -1.70 6.45 -13.99
N LEU A 24 -1.48 7.65 -14.54
CA LEU A 24 -2.55 8.55 -14.98
C LEU A 24 -3.40 7.95 -16.11
N THR A 25 -2.93 6.92 -16.82
CA THR A 25 -3.70 6.23 -17.85
C THR A 25 -4.49 5.02 -17.34
N LEU A 26 -4.09 4.46 -16.19
CA LEU A 26 -4.60 3.18 -15.71
C LEU A 26 -5.99 3.29 -15.07
N GLU A 27 -6.63 2.14 -14.89
CA GLU A 27 -7.90 1.99 -14.17
C GLU A 27 -7.68 1.37 -12.78
N ALA A 28 -8.60 1.62 -11.85
CA ALA A 28 -8.62 0.92 -10.57
C ALA A 28 -8.94 -0.58 -10.78
N PRO A 29 -8.25 -1.52 -10.11
CA PRO A 29 -8.72 -2.89 -10.02
C PRO A 29 -9.99 -2.96 -9.17
N SER A 30 -10.76 -4.05 -9.28
CA SER A 30 -11.87 -4.30 -8.34
C SER A 30 -11.34 -4.80 -6.98
N LEU A 31 -12.17 -4.71 -5.93
CA LEU A 31 -11.85 -5.32 -4.63
C LEU A 31 -11.64 -6.83 -4.75
N SER A 32 -12.42 -7.50 -5.59
CA SER A 32 -12.34 -8.96 -5.80
C SER A 32 -11.08 -9.39 -6.55
N GLU A 33 -10.50 -8.50 -7.36
CA GLU A 33 -9.22 -8.71 -8.03
C GLU A 33 -8.04 -8.60 -7.05
N MET A 34 -8.21 -7.79 -6.00
CA MET A 34 -7.20 -7.55 -4.97
C MET A 34 -7.42 -8.45 -3.74
N VAL A 35 -7.34 -9.76 -3.93
CA VAL A 35 -7.48 -10.77 -2.86
C VAL A 35 -6.28 -11.71 -2.82
N GLY A 36 -5.78 -11.98 -1.62
CA GLY A 36 -4.58 -12.81 -1.41
C GLY A 36 -3.34 -11.96 -1.14
N GLU A 37 -2.17 -12.58 -1.25
CA GLU A 37 -0.89 -11.88 -1.11
C GLU A 37 -0.25 -11.56 -2.45
N PHE A 38 0.43 -10.43 -2.48
CA PHE A 38 1.06 -9.84 -3.67
C PHE A 38 2.52 -9.55 -3.35
N ASP A 39 3.44 -10.02 -4.20
CA ASP A 39 4.86 -9.64 -4.10
C ASP A 39 5.02 -8.16 -4.45
N GLY A 40 5.77 -7.42 -3.63
CA GLY A 40 5.90 -5.98 -3.71
C GLY A 40 7.32 -5.57 -4.04
N THR A 41 7.49 -4.71 -5.04
CA THR A 41 8.81 -4.23 -5.48
C THR A 41 8.80 -2.69 -5.50
N PRO A 42 9.68 -2.02 -4.73
CA PRO A 42 9.86 -0.57 -4.86
C PRO A 42 10.41 -0.23 -6.24
N LEU A 43 9.90 0.83 -6.87
CA LEU A 43 10.36 1.29 -8.17
C LEU A 43 11.23 2.55 -8.04
N ALA A 44 11.59 3.18 -9.16
CA ALA A 44 12.42 4.40 -9.20
C ALA A 44 11.81 5.53 -8.35
N GLN A 45 12.48 5.90 -7.25
CA GLN A 45 11.99 6.91 -6.30
C GLN A 45 12.35 8.34 -6.76
N PRO A 46 11.54 9.37 -6.44
CA PRO A 46 11.82 10.75 -6.84
C PRO A 46 12.98 11.38 -6.03
N GLY A 47 13.97 11.91 -6.75
CA GLY A 47 15.03 12.76 -6.21
C GLY A 47 16.05 12.06 -5.28
N VAL A 48 17.05 12.84 -4.82
CA VAL A 48 18.09 12.42 -3.86
C VAL A 48 17.54 12.29 -2.42
N LEU A 49 16.23 12.45 -2.22
CA LEU A 49 15.59 12.47 -0.90
C LEU A 49 15.48 11.05 -0.33
N ARG A 50 16.62 10.56 0.15
CA ARG A 50 16.80 9.25 0.74
C ARG A 50 16.60 9.21 2.26
N THR A 51 16.36 10.31 2.98
CA THR A 51 16.99 10.35 4.32
C THR A 51 16.09 10.11 5.54
N VAL A 52 14.76 10.14 5.47
CA VAL A 52 13.96 9.91 6.71
C VAL A 52 13.06 8.69 6.62
N VAL A 53 12.13 8.60 5.67
CA VAL A 53 11.17 7.48 5.69
C VAL A 53 11.64 6.25 4.91
N ALA A 54 12.28 6.43 3.76
CA ALA A 54 12.96 5.32 3.07
C ALA A 54 14.08 4.71 3.94
N ALA A 55 14.78 5.53 4.75
CA ALA A 55 15.79 5.05 5.69
C ALA A 55 15.20 4.25 6.87
N VAL A 56 14.03 4.64 7.38
CA VAL A 56 13.39 3.98 8.55
C VAL A 56 12.56 2.75 8.16
N LYS A 57 11.95 2.70 6.97
CA LYS A 57 11.09 1.56 6.55
C LYS A 57 11.70 0.68 5.46
N VAL A 58 12.28 1.23 4.40
CA VAL A 58 12.85 0.45 3.29
C VAL A 58 14.27 -0.01 3.61
N ARG A 59 14.98 0.76 4.43
CA ARG A 59 16.37 0.52 4.83
C ARG A 59 16.53 0.07 6.28
N ASN A 60 15.43 -0.32 6.94
CA ASN A 60 15.53 -1.04 8.20
C ASN A 60 16.26 -2.35 7.91
N PRO A 61 17.54 -2.50 8.32
CA PRO A 61 18.31 -3.69 7.98
C PRO A 61 17.68 -4.94 8.62
N LEU A 62 16.80 -4.78 9.61
CA LEU A 62 16.07 -5.85 10.28
C LEU A 62 14.74 -6.18 9.59
N TYR A 63 14.02 -5.23 8.97
CA TYR A 63 12.71 -5.50 8.38
C TYR A 63 12.68 -5.02 6.93
N ARG A 64 12.90 -5.95 6.00
CA ARG A 64 12.80 -5.65 4.56
C ARG A 64 11.36 -5.80 4.13
N TRP A 65 10.76 -4.71 3.63
CA TRP A 65 9.44 -4.77 2.99
C TRP A 65 9.49 -5.75 1.82
N LYS A 66 8.49 -6.63 1.72
CA LYS A 66 8.50 -7.72 0.75
C LYS A 66 7.19 -7.80 -0.04
N THR A 67 6.05 -7.66 0.62
CA THR A 67 4.76 -7.97 0.00
C THR A 67 3.62 -7.19 0.68
N LYS A 68 2.43 -7.20 0.08
CA LYS A 68 1.16 -6.81 0.72
C LYS A 68 0.18 -7.99 0.67
N GLY A 69 -0.81 -8.00 1.57
CA GLY A 69 -1.91 -8.96 1.53
C GLY A 69 -3.23 -8.27 1.73
N PHE A 70 -4.27 -8.71 1.00
CA PHE A 70 -5.59 -8.10 1.00
C PHE A 70 -6.71 -9.14 1.07
N ARG A 71 -7.85 -8.71 1.62
CA ARG A 71 -9.13 -9.38 1.50
C ARG A 71 -10.25 -8.36 1.29
N GLN A 72 -11.31 -8.80 0.63
CA GLN A 72 -12.58 -8.10 0.60
C GLN A 72 -13.37 -8.40 1.89
N ILE A 73 -14.03 -7.38 2.46
CA ILE A 73 -15.01 -7.53 3.54
C ILE A 73 -16.42 -7.58 2.93
N ASP A 74 -16.72 -6.59 2.09
CA ASP A 74 -18.01 -6.39 1.44
C ASP A 74 -17.81 -5.76 0.05
N GLU A 75 -18.89 -5.36 -0.62
CA GLU A 75 -18.86 -4.79 -1.97
C GLU A 75 -18.03 -3.49 -2.10
N THR A 76 -17.80 -2.79 -0.99
CA THR A 76 -17.21 -1.45 -0.94
C THR A 76 -15.94 -1.36 -0.09
N SER A 77 -15.67 -2.37 0.74
CA SER A 77 -14.59 -2.32 1.72
C SER A 77 -13.78 -3.62 1.80
N GLY A 78 -12.55 -3.47 2.26
CA GLY A 78 -11.64 -4.57 2.53
C GLY A 78 -10.59 -4.24 3.58
N ARG A 79 -9.67 -5.17 3.79
CA ARG A 79 -8.54 -5.03 4.70
C ARG A 79 -7.27 -5.55 4.09
N GLY A 80 -6.15 -5.09 4.64
CA GLY A 80 -4.85 -5.65 4.31
C GLY A 80 -3.81 -5.48 5.41
N TYR A 81 -2.65 -6.08 5.14
CA TYR A 81 -1.40 -5.88 5.89
C TYR A 81 -0.19 -5.78 4.93
N ASN A 82 0.91 -5.18 5.40
CA ASN A 82 2.22 -5.36 4.78
C ASN A 82 2.91 -6.59 5.36
N ILE A 83 3.68 -7.29 4.52
CA ILE A 83 4.56 -8.37 4.95
C ILE A 83 6.00 -7.89 4.88
N HIS A 84 6.70 -8.06 5.99
CA HIS A 84 8.12 -7.78 6.13
C HIS A 84 8.88 -9.08 6.35
N ARG A 85 10.09 -9.18 5.80
CA ARG A 85 11.01 -10.26 6.15
C ARG A 85 11.94 -9.78 7.26
N TRP A 86 11.93 -10.48 8.39
CA TRP A 86 12.91 -10.25 9.44
C TRP A 86 14.28 -10.75 8.98
N ALA A 87 15.27 -9.88 8.86
CA ALA A 87 16.56 -10.20 8.27
C ALA A 87 17.40 -11.16 9.12
N VAL A 88 17.14 -11.24 10.43
CA VAL A 88 17.89 -12.10 11.36
C VAL A 88 17.48 -13.56 11.22
N THR A 89 16.18 -13.84 11.20
CA THR A 89 15.66 -15.23 11.16
C THR A 89 15.13 -15.64 9.79
N GLY A 90 14.92 -14.68 8.89
CA GLY A 90 14.23 -14.90 7.62
C GLY A 90 12.71 -15.04 7.74
N SER A 91 12.15 -15.00 8.95
CA SER A 91 10.71 -15.15 9.20
C SER A 91 9.89 -14.02 8.58
N LEU A 92 8.67 -14.34 8.14
CA LEU A 92 7.71 -13.34 7.69
C LEU A 92 6.97 -12.73 8.88
N VAL A 93 6.81 -11.41 8.85
CA VAL A 93 6.14 -10.63 9.89
C VAL A 93 5.03 -9.81 9.24
N TYR A 94 3.80 -10.02 9.70
CA TYR A 94 2.58 -9.41 9.20
C TYR A 94 2.24 -8.18 10.04
N ARG A 95 2.35 -6.99 9.45
CA ARG A 95 2.29 -5.70 10.16
C ARG A 95 1.71 -4.60 9.27
N ASP A 96 1.63 -3.38 9.81
CA ASP A 96 1.08 -2.20 9.13
C ASP A 96 -0.31 -2.50 8.53
N PRO A 97 -1.32 -2.72 9.38
CA PRO A 97 -2.69 -2.93 8.89
C PRO A 97 -3.23 -1.71 8.17
N MET A 98 -4.11 -1.97 7.20
CA MET A 98 -4.80 -0.95 6.43
C MET A 98 -6.24 -1.40 6.11
N THR A 99 -7.10 -0.41 5.87
CA THR A 99 -8.39 -0.61 5.23
C THR A 99 -8.24 -0.38 3.73
N THR A 100 -9.02 -1.10 2.92
CA THR A 100 -9.01 -0.94 1.46
C THR A 100 -10.39 -0.56 0.94
N ARG A 101 -10.43 0.23 -0.13
CA ARG A 101 -11.65 0.65 -0.83
C ARG A 101 -11.31 1.14 -2.23
N ILE A 102 -12.32 1.26 -3.10
CA ILE A 102 -12.20 2.09 -4.31
C ILE A 102 -12.59 3.52 -3.93
N ALA A 103 -11.69 4.47 -4.17
CA ALA A 103 -11.89 5.88 -3.87
C ALA A 103 -11.18 6.77 -4.90
N ASP A 104 -11.52 8.05 -4.93
CA ASP A 104 -10.81 9.03 -5.76
C ASP A 104 -9.36 9.14 -5.28
N SER A 105 -8.44 9.10 -6.24
CA SER A 105 -7.00 9.21 -5.99
C SER A 105 -6.60 10.63 -5.63
N ASP A 106 -5.70 10.78 -4.66
CA ASP A 106 -5.10 12.08 -4.30
C ASP A 106 -4.15 12.60 -5.41
N ILE A 107 -3.86 11.79 -6.43
CA ILE A 107 -2.94 12.11 -7.54
C ILE A 107 -3.68 12.83 -8.68
N ASP A 108 -4.86 12.35 -9.08
CA ASP A 108 -5.58 12.83 -10.26
C ASP A 108 -7.12 12.88 -10.12
N GLY A 109 -7.66 12.57 -8.93
CA GLY A 109 -9.10 12.55 -8.66
C GLY A 109 -9.87 11.42 -9.35
N ARG A 110 -9.20 10.48 -10.04
CA ARG A 110 -9.86 9.31 -10.65
C ARG A 110 -9.81 8.10 -9.71
N PRO A 111 -10.71 7.12 -9.87
CA PRO A 111 -10.74 5.94 -9.00
C PRO A 111 -9.39 5.22 -8.89
N ALA A 112 -9.05 4.79 -7.68
CA ALA A 112 -7.93 3.91 -7.37
C ALA A 112 -8.31 2.93 -6.25
N PHE A 113 -7.63 1.78 -6.21
CA PHE A 113 -7.68 0.90 -5.05
C PHE A 113 -6.80 1.51 -3.96
N GLN A 114 -7.44 2.10 -2.97
CA GLN A 114 -6.79 2.91 -1.93
C GLN A 114 -6.50 2.06 -0.70
N LEU A 115 -5.30 2.22 -0.14
CA LEU A 115 -4.84 1.58 1.09
C LEU A 115 -4.72 2.67 2.17
N ASP A 116 -5.68 2.71 3.09
CA ASP A 116 -5.72 3.70 4.15
C ASP A 116 -5.18 3.13 5.46
N TYR A 117 -3.97 3.58 5.84
CA TYR A 117 -3.33 3.20 7.10
C TYR A 117 -3.74 4.09 8.29
N ARG A 118 -4.42 5.22 8.04
CA ARG A 118 -4.79 6.23 9.05
C ARG A 118 -5.84 5.73 10.03
N THR A 119 -6.57 4.70 9.63
CA THR A 119 -7.61 4.03 10.42
C THR A 119 -7.05 3.23 11.59
N PHE A 120 -5.73 3.01 11.64
CA PHE A 120 -5.05 2.24 12.68
C PHE A 120 -4.09 3.09 13.52
N ASP A 121 -3.93 2.75 14.79
CA ASP A 121 -2.96 3.40 15.66
C ASP A 121 -1.55 2.83 15.49
N THR A 122 -0.94 3.17 14.35
CA THR A 122 0.41 2.74 13.99
C THR A 122 1.24 3.93 13.53
N VAL A 123 2.56 3.75 13.41
CA VAL A 123 3.45 4.77 12.82
C VAL A 123 2.95 5.22 11.44
N ASN A 124 2.47 4.30 10.61
CA ASN A 124 1.89 4.63 9.30
C ASN A 124 0.63 5.50 9.43
N GLY A 125 -0.23 5.18 10.39
CA GLY A 125 -1.43 5.98 10.66
C GLY A 125 -1.14 7.34 11.30
N LEU A 126 0.01 7.52 11.94
CA LEU A 126 0.48 8.82 12.48
C LEU A 126 1.10 9.72 11.40
N VAL A 127 1.78 9.15 10.40
CA VAL A 127 2.37 9.91 9.29
C VAL A 127 1.43 10.09 8.10
N ASN A 128 0.14 9.81 8.29
CA ASN A 128 -0.90 9.87 7.27
C ASN A 128 -0.56 9.10 5.98
N LEU A 129 0.01 7.90 6.09
CA LEU A 129 0.30 7.08 4.92
C LEU A 129 -1.00 6.64 4.24
N LEU A 130 -1.07 6.91 2.95
CA LEU A 130 -2.10 6.47 2.01
C LEU A 130 -1.38 5.92 0.78
N ASP A 131 -1.81 4.78 0.26
CA ASP A 131 -1.36 4.34 -1.06
C ASP A 131 -2.54 4.32 -2.03
N ASP A 132 -2.30 4.72 -3.28
CA ASP A 132 -3.25 4.50 -4.38
C ASP A 132 -2.67 3.48 -5.37
N VAL A 133 -3.49 2.51 -5.79
CA VAL A 133 -3.08 1.41 -6.68
C VAL A 133 -4.00 1.33 -7.90
N ARG A 134 -3.41 1.14 -9.08
CA ARG A 134 -4.11 0.90 -10.35
C ARG A 134 -3.53 -0.29 -11.11
N ARG A 135 -4.37 -0.88 -11.96
CA ARG A 135 -4.06 -2.10 -12.70
C ARG A 135 -3.31 -1.76 -13.98
N VAL A 136 -2.09 -2.31 -14.10
CA VAL A 136 -1.31 -2.28 -15.33
C VAL A 136 -1.86 -3.32 -16.30
N GLN A 137 -2.02 -4.55 -15.80
CA GLN A 137 -2.67 -5.68 -16.46
C GLN A 137 -3.13 -6.67 -15.38
N PRO A 138 -3.97 -7.68 -15.70
CA PRO A 138 -4.38 -8.67 -14.70
C PRO A 138 -3.17 -9.29 -13.99
N GLY A 139 -3.12 -9.14 -12.66
CA GLY A 139 -2.04 -9.66 -11.82
C GLY A 139 -0.80 -8.75 -11.69
N LEU A 140 -0.75 -7.59 -12.34
CA LEU A 140 0.31 -6.59 -12.18
C LEU A 140 -0.28 -5.20 -11.94
N TYR A 141 0.16 -4.56 -10.87
CA TYR A 141 -0.39 -3.28 -10.41
C TYR A 141 0.73 -2.30 -10.13
N LEU A 142 0.44 -1.02 -10.38
CA LEU A 142 1.30 0.10 -10.05
C LEU A 142 0.64 0.88 -8.92
N GLY A 143 1.40 1.18 -7.88
CA GLY A 143 0.93 1.98 -6.76
C GLY A 143 1.90 3.07 -6.36
N PHE A 144 1.37 4.08 -5.68
CA PHE A 144 2.13 5.18 -5.12
C PHE A 144 1.78 5.37 -3.66
N GLY A 145 2.81 5.35 -2.81
CA GLY A 145 2.69 5.76 -1.42
C GLY A 145 2.81 7.27 -1.28
N MET A 146 1.89 7.86 -0.53
CA MET A 146 1.82 9.27 -0.19
C MET A 146 1.78 9.38 1.32
N LEU A 147 2.76 10.07 1.91
CA LEU A 147 2.87 10.20 3.36
C LEU A 147 3.38 11.57 3.74
N GLY A 148 2.97 12.01 4.92
CA GLY A 148 3.37 13.29 5.45
C GLY A 148 2.30 13.94 6.30
N LEU A 149 2.76 14.80 7.18
CA LEU A 149 1.90 15.64 8.00
C LEU A 149 1.36 16.83 7.22
N THR A 150 1.99 17.19 6.10
CA THR A 150 1.57 18.30 5.22
C THR A 150 1.29 17.85 3.79
N ASP A 151 0.50 18.63 3.05
CA ASP A 151 0.13 18.34 1.66
C ASP A 151 1.37 18.28 0.76
N ARG A 152 2.34 19.19 0.98
CA ARG A 152 3.62 19.20 0.26
C ARG A 152 4.44 17.93 0.47
N GLN A 153 4.35 17.30 1.65
CA GLN A 153 5.02 16.03 1.87
C GLN A 153 4.28 14.89 1.16
N ARG A 154 2.94 14.90 1.21
CA ARG A 154 2.09 13.90 0.55
C ARG A 154 2.12 13.97 -0.98
N SER A 155 2.50 15.11 -1.56
CA SER A 155 2.71 15.25 -3.01
C SER A 155 3.98 14.55 -3.52
N VAL A 156 4.82 13.99 -2.64
CA VAL A 156 6.00 13.21 -3.05
C VAL A 156 5.59 11.75 -3.25
N LEU A 157 5.39 11.37 -4.51
CA LEU A 157 4.88 10.05 -4.89
C LEU A 157 5.97 8.98 -4.81
N GLN A 158 5.76 7.96 -3.96
CA GLN A 158 6.71 6.84 -3.78
C GLN A 158 6.23 5.58 -4.53
N PRO A 159 6.73 5.30 -5.75
CA PRO A 159 6.20 4.23 -6.56
C PRO A 159 6.61 2.85 -6.05
N PHE A 160 5.70 1.90 -6.21
CA PHE A 160 5.92 0.48 -6.04
C PHE A 160 5.04 -0.30 -7.03
N MET A 161 5.43 -1.53 -7.33
CA MET A 161 4.54 -2.47 -8.02
C MET A 161 4.10 -3.60 -7.10
N LEU A 162 2.96 -4.20 -7.45
CA LEU A 162 2.44 -5.41 -6.84
C LEU A 162 2.21 -6.48 -7.92
N GLU A 163 2.65 -7.69 -7.64
CA GLU A 163 2.47 -8.86 -8.49
C GLU A 163 1.60 -9.89 -7.76
N ALA A 164 0.48 -10.29 -8.36
CA ALA A 164 -0.44 -11.25 -7.78
C ALA A 164 0.23 -12.62 -7.60
N THR A 165 -0.10 -13.30 -6.51
CA THR A 165 0.41 -14.65 -6.23
C THR A 165 -0.72 -15.59 -5.87
N SER A 166 -0.41 -16.89 -5.77
CA SER A 166 -1.36 -17.90 -5.29
C SER A 166 -1.47 -17.97 -3.77
N ARG A 167 -0.73 -17.13 -3.03
CA ARG A 167 -0.68 -17.20 -1.57
C ARG A 167 -1.96 -16.58 -0.97
N PRO A 168 -2.66 -17.30 -0.07
CA PRO A 168 -3.88 -16.79 0.53
C PRO A 168 -3.58 -15.72 1.59
N TYR A 169 -4.54 -14.82 1.80
CA TYR A 169 -4.54 -13.89 2.92
C TYR A 169 -4.49 -14.66 4.25
N LYS A 170 -3.62 -14.23 5.18
CA LYS A 170 -3.34 -14.97 6.42
C LYS A 170 -4.23 -14.60 7.60
N GLY A 171 -5.01 -13.53 7.48
CA GLY A 171 -5.89 -13.04 8.54
C GLY A 171 -5.59 -11.60 8.89
N ASP A 172 -6.57 -10.98 9.55
CA ASP A 172 -6.48 -9.59 9.94
C ASP A 172 -5.44 -9.37 11.05
N VAL A 173 -4.74 -8.24 10.97
CA VAL A 173 -3.81 -7.79 12.01
C VAL A 173 -4.21 -6.40 12.51
N GLY A 174 -3.96 -6.11 13.78
CA GLY A 174 -4.27 -4.81 14.40
C GLY A 174 -5.77 -4.49 14.51
N SER A 175 -6.07 -3.51 15.36
CA SER A 175 -7.43 -3.05 15.67
C SER A 175 -7.63 -1.62 15.18
N LEU A 176 -8.85 -1.30 14.74
CA LEU A 176 -9.20 0.04 14.28
C LEU A 176 -9.15 1.03 15.45
N ARG A 177 -8.79 2.28 15.16
CA ARG A 177 -8.84 3.39 16.14
C ARG A 177 -10.25 3.57 16.74
N SER A 178 -11.28 3.34 15.95
CA SER A 178 -12.68 3.41 16.39
C SER A 178 -13.02 2.35 17.43
N GLU A 179 -12.52 1.13 17.29
CA GLU A 179 -12.76 0.01 18.22
C GLU A 179 -12.09 0.27 19.57
N GLN A 180 -10.89 0.85 19.57
CA GLN A 180 -10.13 1.15 20.78
C GLN A 180 -10.75 2.28 21.62
N ARG A 181 -11.36 3.28 20.97
CA ARG A 181 -12.03 4.40 21.67
C ARG A 181 -13.29 3.97 22.42
N HIS A 182 -14.00 2.94 21.95
CA HIS A 182 -15.18 2.41 22.63
C HIS A 182 -14.83 1.46 23.79
N GLY A 183 -13.62 0.90 23.83
CA GLY A 183 -13.14 0.06 24.94
C GLY A 183 -12.88 0.80 26.25
N PHE A 184 -12.72 2.14 26.22
CA PHE A 184 -12.43 2.94 27.42
C PHE A 184 -13.68 3.40 28.20
N ILE A 185 -14.89 3.27 27.64
CA ILE A 185 -16.13 3.74 28.28
C ILE A 185 -16.81 2.62 29.12
N GLY A 186 -16.32 1.37 29.03
CA GLY A 186 -16.92 0.21 29.71
C GLY A 186 -16.35 -0.16 31.08
N ALA A 187 -15.31 0.52 31.57
CA ALA A 187 -14.62 0.18 32.82
C ALA A 187 -14.90 1.18 33.95
N SER A 188 -16.18 1.45 34.23
CA SER A 188 -16.59 2.06 35.50
C SER A 188 -18.07 1.78 35.74
N GLN A 189 -18.41 0.52 35.99
CA GLN A 189 -19.52 0.09 36.85
C GLN A 189 -19.28 -1.39 37.20
N ARG A 190 -18.59 -1.64 38.31
CA ARG A 190 -18.85 -2.75 39.23
C ARG A 190 -18.01 -2.60 40.49
#